data_AF-A0A833MXS0-F1
#
_entry.id   AF-A0A833MXS0-F1
#
_cell.length_a   1.000
_cell.length_b   1.000
_cell.length_c   1.000
_cell.angle_alpha   90.00
_cell.angle_beta   90.00
_cell.angle_gamma   90.00
#
_symmetry.space_group_name_H-M   'P 1'
#
loop_
_entity.id
_entity.type
_entity.pdbx_description
1 polymer ?
#
loop_
_entity_poly.entity_id
_entity_poly.type
_entity_poly.pdbx_seq_one_letter_code
_entity_poly.pdbx_strand_id
1 'polypeptide(L)'
;MYFDYSKKGGVESYEYRLDNEPSSGIQLPDNVLRRIGIVKISGQEFSRIMTAGRVRVQVLTLIAGLSNEDVSTNGLFDLYNQMLERCGAR
;
A
#
# COMPACT_ATOMS: atom_id res chain seq x y z
N MET A 1 -0.52 -5.57 1.62
CA MET A 1 -0.12 -4.93 0.35
C MET A 1 1.14 -4.10 0.58
N TYR A 2 2.07 -4.10 -0.37
CA TYR A 2 3.33 -3.36 -0.29
C TYR A 2 3.47 -2.45 -1.52
N PHE A 3 3.94 -1.21 -1.31
CA PHE A 3 4.32 -0.28 -2.36
C PHE A 3 5.81 0.02 -2.25
N ASP A 4 6.52 -0.13 -3.36
CA ASP A 4 7.99 0.01 -3.40
C ASP A 4 8.43 1.37 -3.93
N TYR A 5 9.10 2.12 -3.06
CA TYR A 5 9.73 3.40 -3.31
C TYR A 5 11.23 3.38 -2.96
N SER A 6 11.84 2.19 -2.88
CA SER A 6 13.28 2.01 -2.59
C SER A 6 14.17 2.85 -3.50
N LYS A 7 13.80 2.99 -4.78
CA LYS A 7 14.51 3.81 -5.76
C LYS A 7 14.32 5.33 -5.57
N LYS A 8 13.47 5.76 -4.64
CA LYS A 8 13.17 7.18 -4.34
C LYS A 8 13.81 7.66 -3.02
N GLY A 9 14.75 6.89 -2.47
CA GLY A 9 15.56 7.28 -1.31
C GLY A 9 14.94 7.02 0.06
N GLY A 10 13.87 6.22 0.12
CA GLY A 10 13.15 5.93 1.36
C GLY A 10 11.81 6.65 1.43
N VAL A 11 11.03 6.31 2.45
CA VAL A 11 9.71 6.89 2.73
C VAL A 11 9.74 7.62 4.07
N GLU A 12 9.46 8.91 4.05
CA GLU A 12 9.43 9.78 5.23
C GLU A 12 8.06 9.74 5.92
N SER A 13 6.99 9.81 5.11
CA SER A 13 5.61 9.68 5.56
C SER A 13 4.73 9.23 4.41
N TYR A 14 3.55 8.72 4.73
CA TYR A 14 2.56 8.35 3.74
C TYR A 14 1.14 8.51 4.28
N GLU A 15 0.19 8.66 3.36
CA GLU A 15 -1.22 8.48 3.64
C GLU A 15 -1.86 7.69 2.50
N TYR A 16 -2.99 7.05 2.76
CA TYR A 16 -3.74 6.36 1.74
C TYR A 16 -5.23 6.63 1.84
N ARG A 17 -5.92 6.42 0.72
CA ARG A 17 -7.37 6.55 0.60
C ARG A 17 -7.91 5.35 -0.16
N LEU A 18 -8.99 4.78 0.34
CA LEU A 18 -9.76 3.74 -0.32
C LEU A 18 -10.98 4.37 -0.97
N ASP A 19 -11.16 4.17 -2.27
CA ASP A 19 -12.30 4.72 -3.02
C ASP A 19 -12.56 6.22 -2.73
N ASN A 20 -13.74 6.55 -2.21
CA ASN A 20 -14.15 7.93 -1.89
C ASN A 20 -14.15 8.20 -0.38
N GLU A 21 -13.55 7.33 0.41
CA GLU A 21 -13.44 7.50 1.85
C GLU A 21 -12.48 8.65 2.22
N PRO A 22 -12.50 9.12 3.47
CA PRO A 22 -11.47 10.01 3.99
C PRO A 22 -10.06 9.40 3.91
N SER A 23 -9.03 10.27 3.96
CA SER A 23 -7.65 9.82 4.10
C SER A 23 -7.47 9.02 5.40
N SER A 24 -6.55 8.06 5.39
CA SER A 24 -6.05 7.36 6.59
C SER A 24 -5.41 8.30 7.61
N GLY A 25 -5.16 9.56 7.22
CA GLY A 25 -4.25 10.47 7.91
C GLY A 25 -2.80 10.13 7.63
N ILE A 26 -1.91 11.06 7.98
CA ILE A 26 -0.46 10.88 7.82
C ILE A 26 0.02 9.78 8.76
N GLN A 27 0.70 8.79 8.20
CA GLN A 27 1.34 7.70 8.90
C GLN A 27 2.86 7.81 8.73
N LEU A 28 3.57 7.47 9.80
CA LEU A 28 5.03 7.37 9.79
C LEU A 28 5.39 5.89 9.64
N PRO A 29 6.20 5.51 8.64
CA PRO A 29 6.69 4.15 8.52
C PRO A 29 7.69 3.83 9.63
N ASP A 30 7.71 2.56 10.05
CA ASP A 30 8.76 2.06 10.94
C ASP A 30 10.15 2.30 10.35
N ASN A 31 11.17 2.44 11.22
CA ASN A 31 12.55 2.74 10.81
C ASN A 31 13.09 1.82 9.70
N VAL A 32 12.73 0.53 9.73
CA VAL A 32 13.12 -0.42 8.70
C VAL A 32 12.44 -0.09 7.39
N LEU A 33 11.11 0.01 7.38
CA LEU A 33 10.29 0.29 6.20
C LEU A 33 10.64 1.65 5.56
N ARG A 34 10.87 2.66 6.40
CA ARG A 34 11.39 3.98 6.00
C ARG A 34 12.67 3.85 5.18
N ARG A 35 13.67 3.13 5.72
CA ARG A 35 14.99 2.97 5.10
C ARG A 35 14.93 2.16 3.81
N ILE A 36 14.14 1.09 3.76
CA ILE A 36 14.00 0.27 2.55
C ILE A 36 13.01 0.87 1.54
N GLY A 37 12.36 1.97 1.88
CA GLY A 37 11.43 2.68 1.01
C GLY A 37 10.13 1.92 0.74
N ILE A 38 9.60 1.20 1.72
CA ILE A 38 8.40 0.39 1.57
C ILE A 38 7.24 1.00 2.36
N VAL A 39 6.09 1.17 1.71
CA VAL A 39 4.81 1.35 2.41
C VAL A 39 4.13 0.01 2.55
N LYS A 40 3.72 -0.33 3.77
CA LYS A 40 3.02 -1.58 4.10
C LYS A 40 1.62 -1.26 4.60
N ILE A 41 0.60 -1.71 3.88
CA ILE A 41 -0.78 -1.71 4.36
C ILE A 41 -1.16 -3.16 4.71
N SER A 42 -1.50 -3.42 5.96
CA SER A 42 -1.71 -4.78 6.49
C SER A 42 -2.82 -4.83 7.55
N GLY A 43 -3.19 -6.04 7.98
CA GLY A 43 -4.22 -6.22 9.00
C GLY A 43 -5.61 -5.85 8.48
N GLN A 44 -6.42 -5.20 9.32
CA GLN A 44 -7.79 -4.80 8.97
C GLN A 44 -7.85 -3.92 7.71
N GLU A 45 -6.87 -3.04 7.54
CA GLU A 45 -6.81 -2.13 6.38
C GLU A 45 -6.56 -2.88 5.08
N PHE A 46 -5.82 -3.99 5.13
CA PHE A 46 -5.70 -4.87 3.98
C PHE A 46 -7.03 -5.54 3.64
N SER A 47 -7.80 -6.00 4.62
CA SER A 47 -9.14 -6.56 4.38
C SER A 47 -10.08 -5.54 3.73
N ARG A 48 -9.96 -4.25 4.08
CA ARG A 48 -10.73 -3.17 3.43
C ARG A 48 -10.29 -2.93 1.99
N ILE A 49 -8.99 -3.02 1.69
CA ILE A 49 -8.46 -2.97 0.32
C ILE A 49 -9.06 -4.09 -0.54
N MET A 50 -9.25 -5.28 0.01
CA MET A 50 -9.83 -6.42 -0.72
C MET A 50 -11.26 -6.18 -1.20
N THR A 51 -11.99 -5.27 -0.57
CA THR A 51 -13.36 -4.91 -0.92
C THR A 51 -13.47 -3.55 -1.63
N ALA A 52 -12.39 -2.79 -1.71
CA ALA A 52 -12.34 -1.51 -2.38
C ALA A 52 -12.24 -1.67 -3.90
N GLY A 53 -12.63 -0.64 -4.66
CA GLY A 53 -12.39 -0.57 -6.12
C GLY A 53 -11.04 0.06 -6.48
N ARG A 54 -10.49 0.88 -5.58
CA ARG A 54 -9.29 1.68 -5.80
C ARG A 54 -8.55 2.01 -4.49
N VAL A 55 -7.23 2.00 -4.56
CA VAL A 55 -6.32 2.49 -3.52
C VAL A 55 -5.50 3.64 -4.08
N ARG A 56 -5.53 4.77 -3.38
CA ARG A 56 -4.67 5.93 -3.64
C ARG A 56 -3.66 6.05 -2.51
N VAL A 57 -2.37 6.15 -2.83
CA VAL A 57 -1.31 6.33 -1.84
C VAL A 57 -0.56 7.61 -2.18
N GLN A 58 -0.49 8.51 -1.21
CA GLN A 58 0.39 9.67 -1.27
C GLN A 58 1.57 9.41 -0.35
N VAL A 59 2.78 9.57 -0.89
CA VAL A 59 4.03 9.24 -0.19
C VAL A 59 4.98 10.42 -0.29
N LEU A 60 5.57 10.81 0.84
CA LEU A 60 6.71 11.71 0.85
C LEU A 60 7.98 10.87 0.88
N THR A 61 8.79 11.01 -0.17
CA THR A 61 10.09 10.34 -0.29
C THR A 61 11.23 11.31 -0.07
N LEU A 62 12.40 10.79 0.31
CA LEU A 62 13.56 11.61 0.61
C LEU A 62 14.12 12.31 -0.64
N ILE A 63 14.15 11.64 -1.79
CA ILE A 63 14.81 12.15 -3.00
C ILE A 63 13.80 12.69 -4.01
N ALA A 64 12.71 11.96 -4.27
CA ALA A 64 11.76 12.33 -5.31
C ALA A 64 10.65 13.27 -4.82
N GLY A 65 10.65 13.65 -3.53
CA GLY A 65 9.61 14.45 -2.92
C GLY A 65 8.27 13.70 -2.85
N LEU A 66 7.17 14.40 -3.15
CA LEU A 66 5.82 13.85 -3.08
C LEU A 66 5.51 12.97 -4.30
N SER A 67 5.12 11.72 -4.05
CA SER A 67 4.65 10.77 -5.05
C SER A 67 3.19 10.42 -4.78
N ASN A 68 2.37 10.37 -5.84
CA ASN A 68 0.99 9.90 -5.77
C ASN A 68 0.87 8.65 -6.64
N GLU A 69 0.45 7.54 -6.03
CA GLU A 69 0.13 6.30 -6.72
C GLU A 69 -1.36 6.05 -6.66
N ASP A 70 -1.88 5.50 -7.75
CA ASP A 70 -3.29 5.24 -7.91
C ASP A 70 -3.51 3.88 -8.57
N VAL A 71 -4.04 2.95 -7.79
CA VAL A 71 -4.09 1.54 -8.16
C VAL A 71 -5.54 1.07 -8.11
N SER A 72 -6.02 0.53 -9.24
CA SER A 72 -7.27 -0.21 -9.24
C SER A 72 -7.07 -1.55 -8.52
N THR A 73 -8.01 -1.90 -7.66
CA THR A 73 -8.03 -3.18 -6.94
C THR A 73 -9.00 -4.18 -7.56
N ASN A 74 -9.51 -3.88 -8.76
CA ASN A 74 -10.38 -4.81 -9.50
C ASN A 74 -9.64 -6.13 -9.77
N GLY A 75 -10.28 -7.25 -9.42
CA GLY A 75 -9.70 -8.58 -9.55
C GLY A 75 -8.63 -8.93 -8.51
N LEU A 76 -8.30 -8.03 -7.58
CA LEU A 76 -7.35 -8.31 -6.49
C LEU A 76 -7.85 -9.43 -5.57
N PHE A 77 -9.16 -9.46 -5.30
CA PHE A 77 -9.79 -10.51 -4.50
C PHE A 77 -9.64 -11.89 -5.14
N ASP A 78 -9.96 -12.01 -6.42
CA ASP A 78 -9.84 -13.26 -7.15
C ASP A 78 -8.38 -13.73 -7.23
N LEU A 79 -7.45 -12.80 -7.52
CA LEU A 79 -6.03 -13.10 -7.53
C LEU A 79 -5.55 -13.59 -6.16
N TYR A 80 -5.96 -12.94 -5.08
CA TYR A 80 -5.59 -13.32 -3.72
C TYR A 80 -6.11 -14.73 -3.39
N ASN A 81 -7.35 -15.06 -3.74
CA ASN A 81 -7.90 -16.40 -3.54
C ASN A 81 -7.17 -17.45 -4.37
N GLN A 82 -6.84 -17.16 -5.63
CA GLN A 82 -6.03 -18.07 -6.46
C GLN A 82 -4.63 -18.29 -5.88
N MET A 83 -4.02 -17.25 -5.30
CA MET A 83 -2.74 -17.38 -4.60
C MET A 83 -2.89 -18.26 -3.36
N LEU A 84 -3.95 -18.11 -2.57
CA LEU A 84 -4.22 -18.97 -1.42
C LEU A 84 -4.46 -20.43 -1.84
N GLU A 85 -5.19 -20.68 -2.91
CA GLU A 85 -5.41 -22.05 -3.40
C GLU A 85 -4.12 -22.70 -3.90
N ARG A 86 -3.26 -21.95 -4.61
CA ARG A 86 -2.04 -22.50 -5.20
C ARG A 86 -0.87 -22.58 -4.23
N CYS A 87 -0.74 -21.62 -3.32
CA CYS A 87 0.36 -21.54 -2.37
C CYS A 87 -0.02 -22.05 -0.97
N GLY A 88 -1.31 -22.04 -0.63
CA GLY A 88 -1.88 -22.56 0.61
C GLY A 88 -2.38 -24.00 0.50
N ALA A 89 -2.18 -24.68 -0.63
CA ALA A 89 -2.26 -26.15 -0.72
C ALA A 89 -1.09 -26.79 0.05
N ARG A 90 -1.13 -26.67 1.39
CA ARG A 90 -0.42 -27.49 2.36
C ARG A 90 -1.29 -27.67 3.59
#